data_AF-A0A9D3T4Z1-F1
#
_entry.id   AF-A0A9D3T4Z1-F1
#
_cell.length_a   1.000
_cell.length_b   1.000
_cell.length_c   1.000
_cell.angle_alpha   90.00
_cell.angle_beta   90.00
_cell.angle_gamma   90.00
#
_symmetry.space_group_name_H-M   'P 1'
#
loop_
_entity.id
_entity.type
_entity.pdbx_description
1 polymer ?
#
loop_
_entity_poly.entity_id
_entity_poly.type
_entity_poly.pdbx_seq_one_letter_code
_entity_poly.pdbx_strand_id
1 'polypeptide(L)'
;MAHMLSLKVAILLSFCSLYANATEITENGYPILWEKSPGQLTELPSVDDVIVINPWNYLQRMSLYKLTLQATDMYMTSMGENATENPLWGLPLQLAWKLKSGRLVDPSGVTTCGKETGDPMCISPKSWWACVNYYLSVIPFLAAVETGIVGQGLKIQIQAPSEASEDYCVSFSDCTSKHPEMMSKWKTFFLALKNLSSADIPQFEKKDQILGFMWEAQQASMHTGSKCKERLKHYSTLEVTFSRSWTKSVDYVAATRLHSNMERSKLFTSPLPSRILREGDKPPNAPGLSSEENHTLSVFTWMDSMNTLLGGTLVQMWQSAMCSERTREKGQALLQDLVLDPKFVFSGLLTILIEMGSSC
;
A
#
# COMPACT_ATOMS: atom_id res chain seq x y z
N MET A 1 3.91 -4.97 62.25
CA MET A 1 2.84 -4.58 61.29
C MET A 1 3.24 -3.32 60.50
N ALA A 2 4.49 -3.25 60.00
CA ALA A 2 5.01 -2.11 59.24
C ALA A 2 5.87 -2.53 58.02
N HIS A 3 6.07 -3.83 57.79
CA HIS A 3 6.79 -4.37 56.63
C HIS A 3 5.87 -4.95 55.53
N MET A 4 4.54 -4.94 55.74
CA MET A 4 3.56 -5.43 54.75
C MET A 4 2.90 -4.30 53.94
N LEU A 5 3.18 -3.03 54.27
CA LEU A 5 2.62 -1.87 53.53
C LEU A 5 3.55 -1.39 52.40
N SER A 6 4.85 -1.68 52.47
CA SER A 6 5.84 -1.22 51.49
C SER A 6 5.87 -2.05 50.20
N LEU A 7 5.32 -3.26 50.21
CA LEU A 7 5.32 -4.16 49.05
C LEU A 7 4.09 -3.98 48.14
N LYS A 8 3.03 -3.32 48.63
CA LYS A 8 1.81 -3.06 47.83
C LYS A 8 1.86 -1.73 47.08
N VAL A 9 2.77 -0.82 47.44
CA VAL A 9 2.97 0.45 46.72
C VAL A 9 4.04 0.31 45.62
N ALA A 10 4.94 -0.67 45.72
CA ALA A 10 5.96 -0.93 44.69
C ALA A 10 5.43 -1.73 43.47
N ILE A 11 4.26 -2.38 43.58
CA ILE A 11 3.64 -3.12 42.47
C ILE A 11 2.67 -2.23 41.66
N LEU A 12 2.34 -1.02 42.14
CA LEU A 12 1.42 -0.11 41.46
C LEU A 12 2.08 0.90 40.50
N LEU A 13 3.41 0.83 40.31
CA LEU A 13 4.17 1.74 39.42
C LEU A 13 4.87 1.05 38.25
N SER A 14 4.50 -0.19 37.92
CA SER A 14 4.97 -0.88 36.70
C SER A 14 3.85 -1.37 35.78
N PHE A 15 2.63 -0.85 35.93
CA PHE A 15 1.76 -0.68 34.77
C PHE A 15 2.22 0.59 34.03
N CYS A 16 3.42 0.52 33.43
CA CYS A 16 3.62 1.24 32.18
C CYS A 16 2.56 0.66 31.26
N SER A 17 1.51 1.43 31.06
CA SER A 17 0.59 1.26 29.97
C SER A 17 1.41 0.98 28.71
N LEU A 18 1.46 -0.30 28.33
CA LEU A 18 1.64 -0.70 26.95
C LEU A 18 0.40 -0.20 26.22
N TYR A 19 0.30 1.12 26.05
CA TYR A 19 -0.31 1.64 24.85
C TYR A 19 0.57 1.07 23.75
N ALA A 20 0.09 -0.01 23.13
CA ALA A 20 0.61 -0.46 21.87
C ALA A 20 0.35 0.72 20.93
N ASN A 21 1.30 1.66 20.87
CA ASN A 21 1.22 2.75 19.91
C ASN A 21 1.19 2.08 18.55
N ALA A 22 0.19 2.45 17.75
CA ALA A 22 0.12 2.05 16.35
C ALA A 22 1.47 2.31 15.67
N THR A 23 1.81 1.50 14.68
CA THR A 23 3.13 1.56 14.05
C THR A 23 3.45 2.96 13.55
N GLU A 24 4.54 3.56 14.05
CA GLU A 24 5.07 4.78 13.46
C GLU A 24 5.74 4.46 12.11
N ILE A 25 4.98 4.70 11.04
CA ILE A 25 5.39 4.49 9.64
C ILE A 25 5.98 5.74 8.99
N THR A 26 6.03 6.85 9.73
CA THR A 26 6.58 8.13 9.27
C THR A 26 7.69 8.63 10.18
N GLU A 27 8.70 9.27 9.62
CA GLU A 27 9.77 10.00 10.29
C GLU A 27 9.83 11.41 9.67
N ASN A 28 9.73 12.46 10.50
CA ASN A 28 9.71 13.86 10.02
C ASN A 28 8.63 14.15 8.96
N GLY A 29 7.47 13.51 9.06
CA GLY A 29 6.34 13.71 8.14
C GLY A 29 6.40 12.90 6.83
N TYR A 30 7.48 12.17 6.59
CA TYR A 30 7.65 11.31 5.41
C TYR A 30 7.72 9.83 5.80
N PRO A 31 7.57 8.87 4.87
CA PRO A 31 7.82 7.47 5.15
C PRO A 31 9.18 7.26 5.85
N ILE A 32 9.26 6.30 6.76
CA ILE A 32 10.54 6.01 7.44
C ILE A 32 11.70 5.84 6.44
N LEU A 33 12.89 6.30 6.82
CA LEU A 33 14.10 6.21 5.99
C LEU A 33 13.98 6.90 4.62
N TRP A 34 12.98 7.78 4.42
CA TRP A 34 12.79 8.54 3.19
C TRP A 34 14.02 9.38 2.82
N GLU A 35 14.61 10.07 3.79
CA GLU A 35 15.81 10.90 3.58
C GLU A 35 17.06 10.07 3.25
N LYS A 36 17.11 8.82 3.73
CA LYS A 36 18.22 7.89 3.45
C LYS A 36 18.08 7.19 2.10
N SER A 37 16.90 7.25 1.50
CA SER A 37 16.63 6.63 0.20
C SER A 37 17.10 7.55 -0.91
N PRO A 38 17.88 7.04 -1.90
CA PRO A 38 18.32 7.82 -3.05
C PRO A 38 17.18 8.61 -3.69
N GLY A 39 17.37 9.92 -3.84
CA GLY A 39 16.41 10.87 -4.40
C GLY A 39 16.82 11.40 -5.78
N GLN A 40 17.98 10.99 -6.30
CA GLN A 40 18.44 11.36 -7.64
C GLN A 40 18.93 10.11 -8.37
N LEU A 41 18.81 10.11 -9.70
CA LEU A 41 19.28 8.99 -10.53
C LEU A 41 20.80 8.77 -10.41
N THR A 42 21.57 9.84 -10.18
CA THR A 42 23.03 9.82 -9.99
C THR A 42 23.47 9.18 -8.68
N GLU A 43 22.56 9.04 -7.71
CA GLU A 43 22.80 8.37 -6.43
C GLU A 43 22.59 6.85 -6.52
N LEU A 44 22.04 6.36 -7.64
CA LEU A 44 21.84 4.93 -7.88
C LEU A 44 23.09 4.30 -8.53
N PRO A 45 23.36 3.01 -8.28
CA PRO A 45 24.47 2.31 -8.93
C PRO A 45 24.34 2.32 -10.45
N SER A 46 25.45 2.46 -11.15
CA SER A 46 25.51 2.34 -12.61
C SER A 46 26.70 1.51 -13.08
N VAL A 47 26.50 0.79 -14.19
CA VAL A 47 27.51 -0.02 -14.88
C VAL A 47 27.34 0.25 -16.38
N ASP A 48 28.39 0.69 -17.07
CA ASP A 48 28.38 0.96 -18.52
C ASP A 48 27.20 1.83 -18.98
N ASP A 49 26.96 2.94 -18.29
CA ASP A 49 25.84 3.89 -18.50
C ASP A 49 24.43 3.29 -18.33
N VAL A 50 24.32 2.12 -17.69
CA VAL A 50 23.05 1.51 -17.28
C VAL A 50 22.87 1.69 -15.78
N ILE A 51 21.76 2.29 -15.37
CA ILE A 51 21.39 2.39 -13.95
C ILE A 51 20.89 1.01 -13.51
N VAL A 52 21.55 0.44 -12.51
CA VAL A 52 21.26 -0.89 -11.98
C VAL A 52 20.61 -0.75 -10.61
N ILE A 53 19.34 -1.14 -10.51
CA ILE A 53 18.55 -0.98 -9.29
C ILE A 53 18.31 -2.35 -8.67
N ASN A 54 18.60 -2.47 -7.37
CA ASN A 54 18.28 -3.63 -6.55
C ASN A 54 16.96 -3.42 -5.80
N PRO A 55 15.81 -3.88 -6.32
CA PRO A 55 14.54 -3.75 -5.61
C PRO A 55 14.47 -4.69 -4.39
N TRP A 56 15.45 -5.55 -4.16
CA TRP A 56 15.53 -6.40 -2.96
C TRP A 56 16.26 -5.71 -1.81
N ASN A 57 16.66 -4.44 -2.00
CA ASN A 57 17.06 -3.54 -0.94
C ASN A 57 15.97 -2.49 -0.71
N TYR A 58 15.61 -2.26 0.55
CA TYR A 58 14.53 -1.35 0.93
C TYR A 58 14.76 0.08 0.46
N LEU A 59 15.96 0.62 0.63
CA LEU A 59 16.26 2.01 0.26
C LEU A 59 16.15 2.20 -1.25
N GLN A 60 16.70 1.27 -2.04
CA GLN A 60 16.61 1.34 -3.49
C GLN A 60 15.19 1.08 -4.02
N ARG A 61 14.39 0.22 -3.36
CA ARG A 61 12.96 0.08 -3.69
C ARG A 61 12.19 1.36 -3.35
N MET A 62 12.48 2.01 -2.22
CA MET A 62 11.90 3.30 -1.85
C MET A 62 12.26 4.41 -2.83
N SER A 63 13.49 4.41 -3.37
CA SER A 63 13.93 5.35 -4.41
C SER A 63 13.05 5.31 -5.67
N LEU A 64 12.52 4.15 -6.04
CA LEU A 64 11.60 4.04 -7.18
C LEU A 64 10.37 4.95 -6.98
N TYR A 65 9.84 4.98 -5.75
CA TYR A 65 8.72 5.86 -5.40
C TYR A 65 9.16 7.32 -5.33
N LYS A 66 10.29 7.61 -4.68
CA LYS A 66 10.81 8.96 -4.53
C LYS A 66 11.04 9.66 -5.87
N LEU A 67 11.73 8.99 -6.79
CA LEU A 67 12.00 9.48 -8.13
C LEU A 67 10.70 9.67 -8.94
N THR A 68 9.77 8.72 -8.85
CA THR A 68 8.48 8.82 -9.57
C THR A 68 7.64 9.96 -9.04
N LEU A 69 7.56 10.15 -7.72
CA LEU A 69 6.85 11.25 -7.08
C LEU A 69 7.40 12.59 -7.53
N GLN A 70 8.71 12.81 -7.37
CA GLN A 70 9.38 14.06 -7.78
C GLN A 70 9.18 14.36 -9.27
N ALA A 71 9.26 13.35 -10.13
CA ALA A 71 9.07 13.51 -11.56
C ALA A 71 7.61 13.78 -11.97
N THR A 72 6.64 13.41 -11.13
CA THR A 72 5.21 13.59 -11.43
C THR A 72 4.62 14.86 -10.83
N ASP A 73 5.24 15.45 -9.81
CA ASP A 73 4.71 16.60 -9.07
C ASP A 73 4.37 17.79 -9.98
N MET A 74 5.18 18.08 -11.00
CA MET A 74 4.93 19.18 -11.94
C MET A 74 3.65 19.01 -12.77
N TYR A 75 3.11 17.79 -12.87
CA TYR A 75 1.89 17.49 -13.61
C TYR A 75 0.65 17.38 -12.71
N MET A 76 0.81 17.52 -11.39
CA MET A 76 -0.22 17.20 -10.39
C MET A 76 -0.89 18.44 -9.80
N THR A 77 -0.85 19.59 -10.47
CA THR A 77 -1.43 20.84 -9.97
C THR A 77 -2.93 20.74 -9.66
N SER A 78 -3.66 19.85 -10.35
CA SER A 78 -5.08 19.59 -10.09
C SER A 78 -5.34 18.87 -8.76
N MET A 79 -4.30 18.33 -8.11
CA MET A 79 -4.39 17.63 -6.83
C MET A 79 -4.30 18.60 -5.65
N GLY A 80 -3.59 19.72 -5.83
CA GLY A 80 -3.35 20.78 -4.86
C GLY A 80 -1.94 21.35 -5.01
N GLU A 81 -1.60 22.33 -4.18
CA GLU A 81 -0.37 23.12 -4.36
C GLU A 81 0.87 22.49 -3.69
N ASN A 82 0.67 21.55 -2.76
CA ASN A 82 1.77 20.94 -2.00
C ASN A 82 2.27 19.65 -2.67
N ALA A 83 3.58 19.38 -2.57
CA ALA A 83 4.18 18.12 -3.05
C ALA A 83 3.57 16.87 -2.37
N THR A 84 3.01 17.04 -1.16
CA THR A 84 2.31 15.98 -0.42
C THR A 84 0.94 15.61 -1.02
N GLU A 85 0.45 16.37 -2.01
CA GLU A 85 -0.82 16.12 -2.70
C GLU A 85 -0.73 15.07 -3.81
N ASN A 86 0.47 14.62 -4.16
CA ASN A 86 0.61 13.59 -5.19
C ASN A 86 -0.13 12.29 -4.76
N PRO A 87 -1.07 11.74 -5.56
CA PRO A 87 -1.84 10.57 -5.14
C PRO A 87 -1.00 9.28 -5.08
N LEU A 88 0.26 9.30 -5.55
CA LEU A 88 1.16 8.16 -5.45
C LEU A 88 1.76 7.97 -4.04
N TRP A 89 1.56 8.90 -3.11
CA TRP A 89 2.08 8.81 -1.73
C TRP A 89 1.61 7.58 -0.94
N GLY A 90 0.47 6.99 -1.30
CA GLY A 90 0.02 5.73 -0.72
C GLY A 90 1.02 4.58 -0.89
N LEU A 91 1.74 4.54 -2.01
CA LEU A 91 2.66 3.44 -2.33
C LEU A 91 3.90 3.38 -1.39
N PRO A 92 4.67 4.46 -1.18
CA PRO A 92 5.80 4.45 -0.27
C PRO A 92 5.38 4.30 1.21
N LEU A 93 4.24 4.86 1.63
CA LEU A 93 3.71 4.63 2.99
C LEU A 93 3.39 3.15 3.23
N GLN A 94 2.80 2.49 2.23
CA GLN A 94 2.55 1.06 2.27
C GLN A 94 3.83 0.22 2.27
N LEU A 95 4.93 0.69 1.66
CA LEU A 95 6.24 0.04 1.76
C LEU A 95 6.85 0.22 3.17
N ALA A 96 6.76 1.42 3.74
CA ALA A 96 7.20 1.70 5.12
C ALA A 96 6.47 0.83 6.16
N TRP A 97 5.14 0.70 6.04
CA TRP A 97 4.36 -0.19 6.89
C TRP A 97 4.80 -1.66 6.76
N LYS A 98 5.08 -2.14 5.54
CA LYS A 98 5.57 -3.51 5.34
C LYS A 98 6.94 -3.75 5.98
N LEU A 99 7.84 -2.75 5.93
CA LEU A 99 9.13 -2.84 6.63
C LEU A 99 8.92 -2.92 8.13
N LYS A 100 8.21 -1.95 8.73
CA LYS A 100 8.02 -1.88 10.19
C LYS A 100 7.31 -3.09 10.76
N SER A 101 6.33 -3.62 10.03
CA SER A 101 5.57 -4.78 10.50
C SER A 101 6.25 -6.12 10.31
N GLY A 102 7.47 -6.13 9.77
CA GLY A 102 8.23 -7.34 9.48
C GLY A 102 7.75 -8.10 8.25
N ARG A 103 6.81 -7.54 7.47
CA ARG A 103 6.23 -8.20 6.29
C ARG A 103 7.21 -8.35 5.13
N LEU A 104 8.32 -7.60 5.11
CA LEU A 104 9.39 -7.74 4.11
C LEU A 104 10.47 -8.78 4.49
N VAL A 105 10.46 -9.28 5.72
CA VAL A 105 11.40 -10.29 6.25
C VAL A 105 11.18 -11.63 5.57
N ASP A 106 12.21 -12.48 5.52
CA ASP A 106 12.08 -13.88 5.12
C ASP A 106 11.12 -14.65 6.06
N PRO A 107 9.91 -15.02 5.60
CA PRO A 107 8.93 -15.69 6.44
C PRO A 107 9.23 -17.19 6.62
N SER A 108 10.13 -17.77 5.81
CA SER A 108 10.48 -19.20 5.89
C SER A 108 11.42 -19.52 7.05
N GLY A 109 12.10 -18.50 7.60
CA GLY A 109 13.12 -18.67 8.63
C GLY A 109 14.45 -19.22 8.13
N VAL A 110 14.59 -19.55 6.84
CA VAL A 110 15.81 -20.12 6.24
C VAL A 110 16.95 -19.11 6.19
N THR A 111 16.65 -17.82 5.99
CA THR A 111 17.64 -16.75 5.96
C THR A 111 17.39 -15.70 7.07
N THR A 112 18.36 -14.80 7.22
CA THR A 112 18.28 -13.62 8.10
C THR A 112 17.91 -12.34 7.35
N CYS A 113 17.49 -12.43 6.09
CA CYS A 113 17.07 -11.27 5.28
C CYS A 113 15.92 -10.49 5.96
N GLY A 114 16.14 -9.19 6.17
CA GLY A 114 15.20 -8.27 6.82
C GLY A 114 15.22 -8.33 8.35
N LYS A 115 15.97 -9.26 8.96
CA LYS A 115 16.12 -9.36 10.42
C LYS A 115 17.29 -8.49 10.87
N GLU A 116 17.22 -8.01 12.11
CA GLU A 116 18.32 -7.28 12.76
C GLU A 116 19.62 -8.09 12.84
N THR A 117 19.52 -9.42 12.93
CA THR A 117 20.67 -10.34 12.96
C THR A 117 21.29 -10.60 11.58
N GLY A 118 20.70 -10.05 10.51
CA GLY A 118 21.20 -10.12 9.14
C GLY A 118 21.30 -8.72 8.51
N ASP A 119 20.85 -8.58 7.27
CA ASP A 119 20.67 -7.27 6.65
C ASP A 119 19.22 -6.79 6.88
N PRO A 120 18.99 -5.77 7.74
CA PRO A 120 17.64 -5.25 7.99
C PRO A 120 17.03 -4.52 6.79
N MET A 121 17.83 -4.12 5.80
CA MET A 121 17.35 -3.50 4.56
C MET A 121 17.05 -4.53 3.46
N CYS A 122 17.39 -5.80 3.67
CA CYS A 122 17.06 -6.86 2.73
C CYS A 122 15.54 -7.11 2.69
N ILE A 123 14.99 -7.15 1.49
CA ILE A 123 13.61 -7.53 1.20
C ILE A 123 13.62 -8.96 0.67
N SER A 124 12.94 -9.87 1.38
CA SER A 124 12.95 -11.28 1.01
C SER A 124 12.09 -11.57 -0.23
N PRO A 125 12.61 -12.26 -1.26
CA PRO A 125 11.80 -12.73 -2.38
C PRO A 125 10.81 -13.83 -1.98
N LYS A 126 10.95 -14.43 -0.79
CA LYS A 126 10.00 -15.40 -0.22
C LYS A 126 8.79 -14.74 0.44
N SER A 127 8.83 -13.44 0.69
CA SER A 127 7.70 -12.71 1.26
C SER A 127 6.60 -12.49 0.22
N TRP A 128 5.36 -12.85 0.57
CA TRP A 128 4.20 -12.55 -0.26
C TRP A 128 4.01 -11.04 -0.40
N TRP A 129 4.17 -10.30 0.70
CA TRP A 129 4.06 -8.84 0.73
C TRP A 129 5.11 -8.14 -0.12
N ALA A 130 6.35 -8.66 -0.11
CA ALA A 130 7.42 -8.17 -0.96
C ALA A 130 7.14 -8.45 -2.45
N CYS A 131 6.57 -9.62 -2.76
CA CYS A 131 6.18 -10.00 -4.11
C CYS A 131 5.08 -9.09 -4.67
N VAL A 132 3.99 -8.85 -3.94
CA VAL A 132 2.93 -7.93 -4.39
C VAL A 132 3.47 -6.50 -4.52
N ASN A 133 4.26 -6.06 -3.55
CA ASN A 133 4.83 -4.72 -3.60
C ASN A 133 5.86 -4.52 -4.73
N TYR A 134 6.51 -5.59 -5.22
CA TYR A 134 7.37 -5.52 -6.40
C TYR A 134 6.60 -4.95 -7.60
N TYR A 135 5.41 -5.50 -7.86
CA TYR A 135 4.58 -5.04 -8.97
C TYR A 135 4.00 -3.64 -8.74
N LEU A 136 3.85 -3.22 -7.49
CA LEU A 136 3.48 -1.84 -7.14
C LEU A 136 4.65 -0.85 -7.11
N SER A 137 5.90 -1.29 -7.31
CA SER A 137 7.10 -0.41 -7.28
C SER A 137 7.81 -0.40 -8.62
N VAL A 138 8.19 -1.57 -9.13
CA VAL A 138 8.99 -1.72 -10.35
C VAL A 138 8.20 -1.39 -11.60
N ILE A 139 6.98 -1.90 -11.73
CA ILE A 139 6.11 -1.66 -12.90
C ILE A 139 5.81 -0.17 -13.09
N PRO A 140 5.30 0.58 -12.09
CA PRO A 140 5.08 2.01 -12.26
C PRO A 140 6.36 2.77 -12.61
N PHE A 141 7.49 2.46 -11.95
CA PHE A 141 8.75 3.15 -12.24
C PHE A 141 9.23 2.92 -13.67
N LEU A 142 9.23 1.67 -14.15
CA LEU A 142 9.63 1.36 -15.52
C LEU A 142 8.71 2.02 -16.55
N ALA A 143 7.40 2.07 -16.28
CA ALA A 143 6.45 2.79 -17.14
C ALA A 143 6.70 4.31 -17.13
N ALA A 144 7.05 4.89 -15.99
CA ALA A 144 7.39 6.31 -15.87
C ALA A 144 8.70 6.65 -16.63
N VAL A 145 9.69 5.76 -16.60
CA VAL A 145 10.92 5.89 -17.37
C VAL A 145 10.64 5.81 -18.88
N GLU A 146 9.91 4.79 -19.32
CA GLU A 146 9.57 4.60 -20.74
C GLU A 146 8.79 5.80 -21.31
N THR A 147 7.87 6.36 -20.53
CA THR A 147 7.09 7.53 -20.95
C THR A 147 7.86 8.84 -20.83
N GLY A 148 9.12 8.81 -20.39
CA GLY A 148 9.97 9.97 -20.20
C GLY A 148 9.44 10.93 -19.14
N ILE A 149 8.72 10.42 -18.13
CA ILE A 149 8.36 11.19 -16.92
C ILE A 149 9.61 11.34 -16.05
N VAL A 150 10.28 10.23 -15.74
CA VAL A 150 11.47 10.23 -14.84
C VAL A 150 12.70 10.78 -15.54
N GLY A 151 12.82 10.56 -16.85
CA GLY A 151 13.92 11.09 -17.67
C GLY A 151 13.92 10.45 -19.05
N GLN A 152 14.45 11.15 -20.05
CA GLN A 152 14.50 10.65 -21.43
C GLN A 152 15.76 9.82 -21.67
N GLY A 153 15.62 8.73 -22.44
CA GLY A 153 16.76 7.92 -22.90
C GLY A 153 17.49 7.13 -21.81
N LEU A 154 16.90 7.01 -20.62
CA LEU A 154 17.50 6.27 -19.51
C LEU A 154 17.54 4.77 -19.80
N LYS A 155 18.69 4.15 -19.54
CA LYS A 155 18.84 2.69 -19.53
C LYS A 155 18.72 2.20 -18.09
N ILE A 156 17.65 1.46 -17.80
CA ILE A 156 17.37 0.90 -16.48
C ILE A 156 17.44 -0.62 -16.56
N GLN A 157 18.18 -1.21 -15.63
CA GLN A 157 18.17 -2.64 -15.36
C GLN A 157 17.77 -2.89 -13.91
N ILE A 158 16.72 -3.70 -13.72
CA ILE A 158 16.30 -4.15 -12.41
C ILE A 158 17.02 -5.46 -12.09
N GLN A 159 17.60 -5.57 -10.89
CA GLN A 159 18.24 -6.81 -10.46
C GLN A 159 17.19 -7.86 -10.10
N ALA A 160 17.33 -9.05 -10.70
CA ALA A 160 16.59 -10.23 -10.25
C ALA A 160 17.07 -10.65 -8.86
N PRO A 161 16.20 -11.23 -8.02
CA PRO A 161 16.63 -11.88 -6.80
C PRO A 161 17.44 -13.13 -7.15
N SER A 162 18.36 -13.54 -6.26
CA SER A 162 19.13 -14.77 -6.43
C SER A 162 18.26 -16.03 -6.40
N GLU A 163 17.12 -15.96 -5.71
CA GLU A 163 16.12 -17.02 -5.63
C GLU A 163 14.82 -16.58 -6.33
N ALA A 164 14.16 -17.48 -7.05
CA ALA A 164 12.93 -17.19 -7.78
C ALA A 164 13.06 -16.03 -8.81
N SER A 165 14.23 -15.93 -9.46
CA SER A 165 14.54 -14.90 -10.46
C SER A 165 13.51 -14.87 -11.61
N GLU A 166 13.02 -16.04 -12.03
CA GLU A 166 12.09 -16.19 -13.16
C GLU A 166 10.70 -15.58 -12.88
N ASP A 167 10.30 -15.49 -11.61
CA ASP A 167 9.00 -14.95 -11.18
C ASP A 167 8.90 -13.43 -11.42
N TYR A 168 10.06 -12.75 -11.47
CA TYR A 168 10.14 -11.30 -11.55
C TYR A 168 10.58 -10.86 -12.94
N CYS A 169 10.05 -9.72 -13.37
CA CYS A 169 10.42 -9.10 -14.64
C CYS A 169 11.45 -8.01 -14.40
N VAL A 170 12.49 -7.91 -15.24
CA VAL A 170 13.71 -7.13 -14.90
C VAL A 170 13.99 -5.92 -15.78
N SER A 171 13.20 -5.71 -16.83
CA SER A 171 13.32 -4.57 -17.74
C SER A 171 11.94 -4.18 -18.26
N PHE A 172 11.82 -3.02 -18.90
CA PHE A 172 10.54 -2.59 -19.49
C PHE A 172 10.00 -3.62 -20.50
N SER A 173 10.85 -4.14 -21.38
CA SER A 173 10.46 -5.13 -22.39
C SER A 173 10.06 -6.46 -21.77
N ASP A 174 10.82 -6.96 -20.80
CA ASP A 174 10.51 -8.19 -20.08
C ASP A 174 9.21 -8.06 -19.28
N CYS A 175 9.02 -6.94 -18.56
CA CYS A 175 7.79 -6.68 -17.83
C CYS A 175 6.58 -6.54 -18.74
N THR A 176 6.73 -5.93 -19.92
CA THR A 176 5.65 -5.83 -20.90
C THR A 176 5.29 -7.19 -21.47
N SER A 177 6.27 -8.06 -21.69
CA SER A 177 6.04 -9.43 -22.15
C SER A 177 5.32 -10.28 -21.09
N LYS A 178 5.79 -10.24 -19.83
CA LYS A 178 5.23 -11.06 -18.73
C LYS A 178 3.92 -10.52 -18.16
N HIS A 179 3.68 -9.21 -18.29
CA HIS A 179 2.57 -8.48 -17.66
C HIS A 179 2.03 -7.33 -18.52
N PRO A 180 1.52 -7.62 -19.73
CA PRO A 180 1.16 -6.60 -20.71
C PRO A 180 0.08 -5.64 -20.21
N GLU A 181 -0.94 -6.15 -19.49
CA GLU A 181 -2.03 -5.32 -18.98
C GLU A 181 -1.55 -4.29 -17.95
N MET A 182 -0.77 -4.73 -16.96
CA MET A 182 -0.26 -3.83 -15.91
C MET A 182 0.64 -2.74 -16.50
N MET A 183 1.59 -3.12 -17.35
CA MET A 183 2.48 -2.17 -18.02
C MET A 183 1.69 -1.19 -18.88
N SER A 184 0.68 -1.67 -19.61
CA SER A 184 -0.19 -0.81 -20.42
C SER A 184 -0.95 0.19 -19.56
N LYS A 185 -1.55 -0.22 -18.44
CA LYS A 185 -2.33 0.69 -17.58
C LYS A 185 -1.45 1.75 -16.92
N TRP A 186 -0.27 1.39 -16.44
CA TRP A 186 0.68 2.38 -15.91
C TRP A 186 1.19 3.32 -17.00
N LYS A 187 1.48 2.82 -18.21
CA LYS A 187 1.84 3.67 -19.35
C LYS A 187 0.72 4.65 -19.70
N THR A 188 -0.53 4.18 -19.74
CA THR A 188 -1.72 5.02 -19.96
C THR A 188 -1.82 6.10 -18.88
N PHE A 189 -1.65 5.76 -17.60
CA PHE A 189 -1.66 6.74 -16.51
C PHE A 189 -0.63 7.85 -16.72
N PHE A 190 0.63 7.52 -16.99
CA PHE A 190 1.68 8.54 -17.16
C PHE A 190 1.51 9.39 -18.43
N LEU A 191 1.02 8.80 -19.53
CA LEU A 191 0.68 9.57 -20.74
C LEU A 191 -0.53 10.49 -20.52
N ALA A 192 -1.58 9.97 -19.86
CA ALA A 192 -2.76 10.76 -19.50
C ALA A 192 -2.38 11.91 -18.57
N LEU A 193 -1.49 11.69 -17.60
CA LEU A 193 -1.00 12.72 -16.70
C LEU A 193 -0.38 13.92 -17.46
N LYS A 194 0.51 13.65 -18.43
CA LYS A 194 1.11 14.71 -19.28
C LYS A 194 0.05 15.46 -20.09
N ASN A 195 -0.90 14.74 -20.68
CA ASN A 195 -1.92 15.34 -21.53
C ASN A 195 -2.91 16.20 -20.72
N LEU A 196 -3.38 15.66 -19.58
CA LEU A 196 -4.36 16.32 -18.72
C LEU A 196 -3.78 17.51 -17.98
N SER A 197 -2.49 17.50 -17.61
CA SER A 197 -1.87 18.65 -16.96
C SER A 197 -1.98 19.92 -17.82
N SER A 198 -1.81 19.79 -19.14
CA SER A 198 -1.90 20.90 -20.10
C SER A 198 -3.29 21.12 -20.70
N ALA A 199 -4.26 20.24 -20.44
CA ALA A 199 -5.59 20.33 -21.03
C ALA A 199 -6.37 21.55 -20.50
N ASP A 200 -7.19 22.18 -21.34
CA ASP A 200 -8.09 23.26 -20.93
C ASP A 200 -9.45 22.70 -20.52
N ILE A 201 -9.48 22.00 -19.39
CA ILE A 201 -10.69 21.42 -18.78
C ILE A 201 -10.72 21.76 -17.28
N PRO A 202 -11.90 21.72 -16.63
CA PRO A 202 -12.02 22.00 -15.20
C PRO A 202 -11.05 21.17 -14.34
N GLN A 203 -10.47 21.77 -13.30
CA GLN A 203 -9.48 21.11 -12.43
C GLN A 203 -10.04 19.85 -11.75
N PHE A 204 -11.31 19.89 -11.36
CA PHE A 204 -12.03 18.73 -10.85
C PHE A 204 -11.99 17.56 -11.85
N GLU A 205 -12.26 17.83 -13.13
CA GLU A 205 -12.31 16.80 -14.16
C GLU A 205 -10.92 16.20 -14.40
N LYS A 206 -9.87 17.03 -14.40
CA LYS A 206 -8.47 16.55 -14.44
C LYS A 206 -8.18 15.61 -13.27
N LYS A 207 -8.50 16.04 -12.05
CA LYS A 207 -8.29 15.26 -10.83
C LYS A 207 -9.00 13.91 -10.91
N ASP A 208 -10.28 13.92 -11.26
CA ASP A 208 -11.10 12.71 -11.34
C ASP A 208 -10.57 11.72 -12.40
N GLN A 209 -10.18 12.20 -13.59
CA GLN A 209 -9.58 11.36 -14.63
C GLN A 209 -8.20 10.80 -14.22
N ILE A 210 -7.30 11.62 -13.67
CA ILE A 210 -5.97 11.18 -13.22
C ILE A 210 -6.10 10.11 -12.12
N LEU A 211 -6.98 10.31 -11.15
CA LEU A 211 -7.24 9.34 -10.08
C LEU A 211 -7.83 8.05 -10.65
N GLY A 212 -8.75 8.15 -11.63
CA GLY A 212 -9.29 6.99 -12.35
C GLY A 212 -8.20 6.13 -12.98
N PHE A 213 -7.33 6.73 -13.81
CA PHE A 213 -6.24 6.00 -14.47
C PHE A 213 -5.24 5.40 -13.46
N MET A 214 -4.91 6.14 -12.40
CA MET A 214 -4.02 5.64 -11.35
C MET A 214 -4.60 4.40 -10.67
N TRP A 215 -5.87 4.47 -10.25
CA TRP A 215 -6.52 3.37 -9.53
C TRP A 215 -6.75 2.15 -10.42
N GLU A 216 -6.98 2.32 -11.72
CA GLU A 216 -6.98 1.21 -12.66
C GLU A 216 -5.62 0.51 -12.73
N ALA A 217 -4.53 1.28 -12.81
CA ALA A 217 -3.18 0.72 -12.85
C ALA A 217 -2.79 0.03 -11.54
N GLN A 218 -3.16 0.61 -10.40
CA GLN A 218 -2.95 0.01 -9.08
C GLN A 218 -3.76 -1.28 -8.88
N GLN A 219 -5.04 -1.32 -9.29
CA GLN A 219 -5.87 -2.54 -9.22
C GLN A 219 -5.24 -3.67 -10.05
N ALA A 220 -4.83 -3.39 -11.30
CA ALA A 220 -4.17 -4.40 -12.13
C ALA A 220 -2.86 -4.92 -11.49
N SER A 221 -2.13 -4.04 -10.80
CA SER A 221 -0.95 -4.42 -10.01
C SER A 221 -1.28 -5.34 -8.85
N MET A 222 -2.35 -5.05 -8.13
CA MET A 222 -2.82 -5.82 -6.98
C MET A 222 -3.39 -7.18 -7.36
N HIS A 223 -4.12 -7.27 -8.48
CA HIS A 223 -4.69 -8.52 -8.97
C HIS A 223 -3.62 -9.51 -9.48
N THR A 224 -2.40 -9.05 -9.74
CA THR A 224 -1.24 -9.93 -10.00
C THR A 224 -0.76 -10.69 -8.75
N GLY A 225 -1.32 -10.40 -7.56
CA GLY A 225 -1.05 -11.14 -6.33
C GLY A 225 -1.31 -12.66 -6.41
N SER A 226 -2.07 -13.13 -7.41
CA SER A 226 -2.21 -14.55 -7.72
C SER A 226 -0.87 -15.22 -8.07
N LYS A 227 0.05 -14.53 -8.75
CA LYS A 227 1.41 -15.03 -9.04
C LYS A 227 2.26 -15.16 -7.77
N CYS A 228 1.91 -14.42 -6.72
CA CYS A 228 2.60 -14.50 -5.44
C CYS A 228 2.06 -15.61 -4.53
N LYS A 229 0.98 -16.32 -4.90
CA LYS A 229 0.22 -17.23 -4.03
C LYS A 229 1.07 -18.29 -3.34
N GLU A 230 2.06 -18.87 -4.01
CA GLU A 230 2.92 -19.91 -3.43
C GLU A 230 3.70 -19.43 -2.19
N ARG A 231 3.91 -18.13 -2.04
CA ARG A 231 4.58 -17.53 -0.88
C ARG A 231 3.69 -17.48 0.36
N LEU A 232 2.37 -17.61 0.20
CA LEU A 232 1.41 -17.61 1.32
C LEU A 232 1.59 -18.82 2.25
N LYS A 233 2.21 -19.91 1.79
CA LYS A 233 2.48 -21.12 2.60
C LYS A 233 3.38 -20.87 3.81
N HIS A 234 4.09 -19.74 3.84
CA HIS A 234 4.96 -19.36 4.95
C HIS A 234 4.24 -18.55 6.03
N TYR A 235 2.95 -18.27 5.88
CA TYR A 235 2.19 -17.43 6.78
C TYR A 235 1.07 -18.21 7.49
N SER A 236 0.65 -17.71 8.64
CA SER A 236 -0.49 -18.24 9.39
C SER A 236 -1.78 -18.12 8.58
N THR A 237 -2.79 -18.94 8.88
CA THR A 237 -4.09 -18.87 8.19
C THR A 237 -4.71 -17.49 8.31
N LEU A 238 -4.50 -16.83 9.46
CA LEU A 238 -5.01 -15.50 9.72
C LEU A 238 -4.31 -14.42 8.89
N GLU A 239 -2.98 -14.47 8.77
CA GLU A 239 -2.25 -13.52 7.92
C GLU A 239 -2.61 -13.72 6.44
N VAL A 240 -2.81 -14.97 5.99
CA VAL A 240 -3.28 -15.26 4.63
C VAL A 240 -4.69 -14.71 4.39
N THR A 241 -5.58 -14.80 5.37
CA THR A 241 -6.93 -14.23 5.27
C THR A 241 -6.86 -12.70 5.23
N PHE A 242 -6.08 -12.09 6.12
CA PHE A 242 -5.85 -10.66 6.13
C PHE A 242 -5.25 -10.17 4.82
N SER A 243 -4.29 -10.88 4.24
CA SER A 243 -3.66 -10.49 2.98
C SER A 243 -4.66 -10.48 1.82
N ARG A 244 -5.60 -11.45 1.78
CA ARG A 244 -6.71 -11.46 0.82
C ARG A 244 -7.65 -10.28 1.02
N SER A 245 -8.09 -10.03 2.25
CA SER A 245 -8.98 -8.90 2.55
C SER A 245 -8.31 -7.56 2.25
N TRP A 246 -7.02 -7.43 2.57
CA TRP A 246 -6.18 -6.28 2.24
C TRP A 246 -6.13 -6.05 0.73
N THR A 247 -5.85 -7.09 -0.07
CA THR A 247 -5.87 -6.97 -1.53
C THR A 247 -7.23 -6.55 -2.06
N LYS A 248 -8.31 -7.15 -1.56
CA LYS A 248 -9.68 -6.83 -1.99
C LYS A 248 -10.12 -5.42 -1.61
N SER A 249 -9.62 -4.86 -0.51
CA SER A 249 -9.97 -3.49 -0.11
C SER A 249 -9.58 -2.43 -1.14
N VAL A 250 -8.56 -2.71 -1.96
CA VAL A 250 -8.17 -1.81 -3.05
C VAL A 250 -9.31 -1.59 -4.04
N ASP A 251 -10.14 -2.60 -4.31
CA ASP A 251 -11.28 -2.45 -5.21
C ASP A 251 -12.32 -1.46 -4.65
N TYR A 252 -12.49 -1.42 -3.33
CA TYR A 252 -13.37 -0.46 -2.66
C TYR A 252 -12.81 0.95 -2.71
N VAL A 253 -11.53 1.11 -2.35
CA VAL A 253 -10.85 2.41 -2.36
C VAL A 253 -10.78 2.97 -3.78
N ALA A 254 -10.42 2.14 -4.76
CA ALA A 254 -10.32 2.50 -6.17
C ALA A 254 -11.64 2.97 -6.76
N ALA A 255 -12.76 2.30 -6.44
CA ALA A 255 -14.07 2.70 -6.91
C ALA A 255 -14.43 4.13 -6.50
N THR A 256 -14.00 4.57 -5.31
CA THR A 256 -14.23 5.94 -4.84
C THR A 256 -13.33 6.99 -5.49
N ARG A 257 -12.35 6.56 -6.29
CA ARG A 257 -11.26 7.41 -6.80
C ARG A 257 -10.61 8.21 -5.67
N LEU A 258 -10.32 7.55 -4.55
CA LEU A 258 -9.74 8.20 -3.39
C LEU A 258 -8.46 8.94 -3.77
N HIS A 259 -8.36 10.21 -3.41
CA HIS A 259 -7.13 10.98 -3.54
C HIS A 259 -6.13 10.52 -2.46
N SER A 260 -5.29 9.54 -2.77
CA SER A 260 -4.33 8.92 -1.85
C SER A 260 -3.06 9.76 -1.65
N ASN A 261 -3.24 11.03 -1.27
CA ASN A 261 -2.15 11.91 -0.87
C ASN A 261 -1.46 11.44 0.43
N MET A 262 -0.41 12.12 0.89
CA MET A 262 0.35 11.72 2.09
C MET A 262 -0.55 11.59 3.33
N GLU A 263 -1.34 12.62 3.61
CA GLU A 263 -2.16 12.69 4.82
C GLU A 263 -3.24 11.60 4.84
N ARG A 264 -4.03 11.50 3.77
CA ARG A 264 -5.10 10.51 3.64
C ARG A 264 -4.54 9.10 3.66
N SER A 265 -3.44 8.86 2.95
CA SER A 265 -2.80 7.54 2.94
C SER A 265 -2.27 7.14 4.31
N LYS A 266 -1.75 8.10 5.10
CA LYS A 266 -1.32 7.85 6.48
C LYS A 266 -2.49 7.45 7.37
N LEU A 267 -3.66 8.08 7.22
CA LEU A 267 -4.87 7.72 7.98
C LEU A 267 -5.29 6.27 7.76
N PHE A 268 -5.22 5.76 6.52
CA PHE A 268 -5.58 4.37 6.22
C PHE A 268 -4.48 3.35 6.52
N THR A 269 -3.21 3.78 6.56
CA THR A 269 -2.07 2.87 6.76
C THR A 269 -1.68 2.72 8.24
N SER A 270 -1.80 3.78 9.03
CA SER A 270 -1.41 3.77 10.45
C SER A 270 -2.16 2.75 11.31
N PRO A 271 -3.47 2.52 11.13
CA PRO A 271 -4.21 1.55 11.95
C PRO A 271 -4.13 0.12 11.40
N LEU A 272 -3.26 -0.16 10.42
CA LEU A 272 -3.01 -1.54 9.98
C LEU A 272 -2.16 -2.30 11.02
N PRO A 273 -2.29 -3.64 11.13
CA PRO A 273 -1.56 -4.42 12.12
C PRO A 273 -0.04 -4.18 12.09
N SER A 274 0.53 -3.78 13.23
CA SER A 274 1.95 -3.51 13.46
C SER A 274 2.88 -4.70 13.34
N ARG A 275 2.34 -5.91 13.23
CA ARG A 275 3.10 -7.15 13.08
C ARG A 275 2.37 -8.11 12.16
N ILE A 276 3.11 -9.11 11.70
CA ILE A 276 2.53 -10.30 11.08
C ILE A 276 1.53 -10.95 12.06
N LEU A 277 0.34 -11.29 11.57
CA LEU A 277 -0.68 -11.97 12.35
C LEU A 277 -0.31 -13.42 12.59
N ARG A 278 -0.56 -13.90 13.80
CA ARG A 278 -0.13 -15.21 14.31
C ARG A 278 -1.33 -16.08 14.60
N GLU A 279 -1.09 -17.38 14.68
CA GLU A 279 -2.12 -18.30 15.19
C GLU A 279 -2.55 -17.89 16.61
N GLY A 280 -3.86 -17.82 16.84
CA GLY A 280 -4.45 -17.41 18.12
C GLY A 280 -4.82 -15.92 18.23
N ASP A 281 -4.40 -15.07 17.29
CA ASP A 281 -4.91 -13.69 17.21
C ASP A 281 -6.42 -13.72 16.88
N LYS A 282 -7.23 -12.98 17.65
CA LYS A 282 -8.69 -12.94 17.51
C LYS A 282 -9.20 -11.50 17.61
N PRO A 283 -9.50 -10.83 16.49
CA PRO A 283 -10.14 -9.52 16.52
C PRO A 283 -11.49 -9.59 17.27
N PRO A 284 -11.88 -8.55 18.02
CA PRO A 284 -11.19 -7.27 18.19
C PRO A 284 -10.19 -7.25 19.37
N ASN A 285 -9.71 -8.41 19.85
CA ASN A 285 -8.87 -8.51 21.04
C ASN A 285 -7.59 -9.33 20.79
N ALA A 286 -6.95 -9.16 19.64
CA ALA A 286 -5.67 -9.79 19.34
C ALA A 286 -4.56 -9.22 20.26
N PRO A 287 -3.88 -10.06 21.06
CA PRO A 287 -2.91 -9.58 22.03
C PRO A 287 -1.74 -8.82 21.39
N GLY A 288 -1.37 -7.68 21.97
CA GLY A 288 -0.26 -6.86 21.49
C GLY A 288 -0.54 -6.08 20.20
N LEU A 289 -1.79 -6.04 19.73
CA LEU A 289 -2.26 -5.04 18.78
C LEU A 289 -2.99 -3.91 19.53
N SER A 290 -2.94 -2.69 19.01
CA SER A 290 -3.69 -1.54 19.54
C SER A 290 -5.20 -1.71 19.34
N SER A 291 -5.99 -0.80 19.92
CA SER A 291 -7.45 -0.78 19.70
C SER A 291 -7.78 -0.47 18.23
N GLU A 292 -7.05 0.46 17.62
CA GLU A 292 -7.20 0.88 16.23
C GLU A 292 -6.81 -0.24 15.26
N GLU A 293 -5.74 -0.97 15.58
CA GLU A 293 -5.29 -2.13 14.81
C GLU A 293 -6.30 -3.27 14.85
N ASN A 294 -6.84 -3.54 16.04
CA ASN A 294 -7.89 -4.53 16.23
C ASN A 294 -9.19 -4.15 15.51
N HIS A 295 -9.58 -2.88 15.58
CA HIS A 295 -10.74 -2.36 14.86
C HIS A 295 -10.58 -2.54 13.34
N THR A 296 -9.46 -2.09 12.79
CA THR A 296 -9.16 -2.21 11.36
C THR A 296 -9.16 -3.68 10.92
N LEU A 297 -8.55 -4.58 11.70
CA LEU A 297 -8.57 -6.01 11.39
C LEU A 297 -9.99 -6.60 11.44
N SER A 298 -10.85 -6.09 12.33
CA SER A 298 -12.26 -6.48 12.40
C SER A 298 -13.04 -6.00 11.17
N VAL A 299 -12.76 -4.79 10.67
CA VAL A 299 -13.31 -4.26 9.42
C VAL A 299 -12.94 -5.17 8.24
N PHE A 300 -11.67 -5.52 8.07
CA PHE A 300 -11.22 -6.42 7.00
C PHE A 300 -11.90 -7.80 7.07
N THR A 301 -12.05 -8.34 8.27
CA THR A 301 -12.73 -9.63 8.51
C THR A 301 -14.21 -9.54 8.17
N TRP A 302 -14.86 -8.44 8.57
CA TRP A 302 -16.26 -8.19 8.28
C TRP A 302 -16.51 -8.03 6.77
N MET A 303 -15.68 -7.25 6.06
CA MET A 303 -15.81 -7.05 4.62
C MET A 303 -15.70 -8.37 3.84
N ASP A 304 -14.74 -9.23 4.20
CA ASP A 304 -14.57 -10.55 3.57
C ASP A 304 -15.74 -11.48 3.88
N SER A 305 -16.23 -11.47 5.12
CA SER A 305 -17.39 -12.26 5.54
C SER A 305 -18.66 -11.84 4.80
N MET A 306 -18.92 -10.55 4.72
CA MET A 306 -20.10 -10.01 4.03
C MET A 306 -20.02 -10.22 2.53
N ASN A 307 -18.85 -10.01 1.92
CA ASN A 307 -18.68 -10.28 0.50
C ASN A 307 -18.89 -11.77 0.19
N THR A 308 -18.42 -12.67 1.07
CA THR A 308 -18.66 -14.12 0.93
C THR A 308 -20.14 -14.46 1.08
N LEU A 309 -20.81 -13.92 2.10
CA LEU A 309 -22.25 -14.11 2.34
C LEU A 309 -23.09 -13.68 1.13
N LEU A 310 -22.67 -12.61 0.46
CA LEU A 310 -23.32 -12.04 -0.72
C LEU A 310 -22.83 -12.65 -2.04
N GLY A 311 -22.15 -13.80 -2.01
CA GLY A 311 -21.70 -14.50 -3.23
C GLY A 311 -20.68 -13.72 -4.06
N GLY A 312 -19.92 -12.83 -3.43
CA GLY A 312 -18.92 -11.97 -4.07
C GLY A 312 -19.46 -10.67 -4.66
N THR A 313 -20.75 -10.36 -4.49
CA THR A 313 -21.40 -9.21 -5.14
C THR A 313 -21.24 -7.89 -4.37
N LEU A 314 -20.75 -7.90 -3.13
CA LEU A 314 -20.63 -6.67 -2.33
C LEU A 314 -19.74 -5.63 -3.00
N VAL A 315 -18.59 -6.05 -3.53
CA VAL A 315 -17.68 -5.16 -4.25
C VAL A 315 -18.30 -4.62 -5.54
N GLN A 316 -19.12 -5.42 -6.23
CA GLN A 316 -19.80 -5.01 -7.46
C GLN A 316 -20.88 -3.96 -7.17
N MET A 317 -21.68 -4.17 -6.12
CA MET A 317 -22.67 -3.19 -5.66
C MET A 317 -21.99 -1.87 -5.25
N TRP A 318 -20.86 -1.96 -4.54
CA TRP A 318 -20.05 -0.80 -4.18
C TRP A 318 -19.57 -0.05 -5.43
N GLN A 319 -18.96 -0.74 -6.38
CA GLN A 319 -18.47 -0.15 -7.63
C GLN A 319 -19.59 0.54 -8.42
N SER A 320 -20.74 -0.11 -8.55
CA SER A 320 -21.92 0.47 -9.22
C SER A 320 -22.42 1.72 -8.51
N ALA A 321 -22.42 1.75 -7.18
CA ALA A 321 -22.83 2.93 -6.40
C ALA A 321 -21.87 4.13 -6.59
N MET A 322 -20.60 3.90 -6.97
CA MET A 322 -19.60 4.95 -7.23
C MET A 322 -19.72 5.59 -8.62
N CYS A 323 -20.90 5.54 -9.25
CA CYS A 323 -21.16 6.02 -10.61
C CYS A 323 -20.93 7.54 -10.82
N SER A 324 -21.05 8.35 -9.76
CA SER A 324 -20.98 9.81 -9.83
C SER A 324 -19.96 10.37 -8.86
N GLU A 325 -19.52 11.61 -9.07
CA GLU A 325 -18.66 12.34 -8.13
C GLU A 325 -19.29 12.38 -6.72
N ARG A 326 -20.55 12.81 -6.64
CA ARG A 326 -21.27 12.93 -5.37
C ARG A 326 -21.34 11.61 -4.59
N THR A 327 -21.58 10.50 -5.29
CA THR A 327 -21.62 9.19 -4.63
C THR A 327 -20.22 8.70 -4.27
N ARG A 328 -19.19 9.02 -5.05
CA ARG A 328 -17.79 8.78 -4.70
C ARG A 328 -17.37 9.52 -3.44
N GLU A 329 -17.71 10.80 -3.28
CA GLU A 329 -17.41 11.57 -2.07
C GLU A 329 -18.05 10.96 -0.82
N LYS A 330 -19.33 10.57 -0.91
CA LYS A 330 -20.01 9.84 0.17
C LYS A 330 -19.32 8.51 0.47
N GLY A 331 -18.90 7.78 -0.57
CA GLY A 331 -18.14 6.54 -0.43
C GLY A 331 -16.81 6.74 0.28
N GLN A 332 -16.07 7.82 -0.02
CA GLN A 332 -14.82 8.15 0.67
C GLN A 332 -15.04 8.42 2.16
N ALA A 333 -16.05 9.23 2.51
CA ALA A 333 -16.42 9.48 3.90
C ALA A 333 -16.80 8.19 4.64
N LEU A 334 -17.58 7.33 3.98
CA LEU A 334 -17.99 6.05 4.54
C LEU A 334 -16.81 5.10 4.77
N LEU A 335 -15.84 5.04 3.85
CA LEU A 335 -14.61 4.27 4.06
C LEU A 335 -13.78 4.81 5.23
N GLN A 336 -13.72 6.14 5.36
CA GLN A 336 -13.01 6.77 6.46
C GLN A 336 -13.68 6.46 7.81
N ASP A 337 -15.00 6.61 7.92
CA ASP A 337 -15.75 6.28 9.12
C ASP A 337 -15.60 4.80 9.47
N LEU A 338 -15.69 3.91 8.47
CA LEU A 338 -15.53 2.47 8.66
C LEU A 338 -14.18 2.12 9.30
N VAL A 339 -13.09 2.75 8.85
CA VAL A 339 -11.72 2.44 9.32
C VAL A 339 -11.35 3.20 10.60
N LEU A 340 -11.84 4.43 10.78
CA LEU A 340 -11.39 5.31 11.85
C LEU A 340 -12.36 5.41 13.04
N ASP A 341 -13.64 5.11 12.85
CA ASP A 341 -14.61 5.12 13.96
C ASP A 341 -14.86 3.70 14.49
N PRO A 342 -14.30 3.33 15.66
CA PRO A 342 -14.55 2.03 16.27
C PRO A 342 -16.00 1.81 16.72
N LYS A 343 -16.83 2.86 16.72
CA LYS A 343 -18.26 2.78 17.01
C LYS A 343 -19.10 2.64 15.73
N PHE A 344 -18.48 2.68 14.56
CA PHE A 344 -19.20 2.57 13.30
C PHE A 344 -19.94 1.23 13.22
N VAL A 345 -21.26 1.30 13.04
CA VAL A 345 -22.12 0.12 13.07
C VAL A 345 -22.23 -0.47 11.67
N PHE A 346 -21.68 -1.67 11.49
CA PHE A 346 -21.72 -2.39 10.22
C PHE A 346 -23.14 -2.70 9.69
N SER A 347 -24.14 -2.77 10.58
CA SER A 347 -25.51 -3.22 10.26
C SER A 347 -26.33 -2.24 9.41
N GLY A 348 -25.79 -1.08 9.03
CA GLY A 348 -26.43 -0.13 8.11
C GLY A 348 -25.76 -0.03 6.73
N LEU A 349 -24.58 -0.62 6.54
CA LEU A 349 -23.78 -0.37 5.33
C LEU A 349 -24.50 -0.82 4.05
N LEU A 350 -25.15 -1.98 4.08
CA LEU A 350 -25.85 -2.50 2.91
C LEU A 350 -27.03 -1.60 2.50
N THR A 351 -27.76 -1.04 3.47
CA THR A 351 -28.85 -0.10 3.21
C THR A 351 -28.32 1.18 2.58
N ILE A 352 -27.24 1.74 3.13
CA ILE A 352 -26.56 2.90 2.56
C ILE A 352 -26.12 2.61 1.11
N LEU A 353 -25.61 1.41 0.83
CA LEU A 353 -25.18 1.03 -0.52
C LEU A 353 -26.32 0.93 -1.52
N ILE A 354 -27.46 0.37 -1.11
CA ILE A 354 -28.66 0.29 -1.96
C ILE A 354 -29.17 1.70 -2.28
N GLU A 355 -29.22 2.60 -1.28
CA GLU A 355 -29.63 3.99 -1.46
C GLU A 355 -28.66 4.79 -2.36
N MET A 356 -27.36 4.55 -2.22
CA MET A 356 -26.37 5.18 -3.11
C MET A 356 -26.47 4.64 -4.53
N GLY A 357 -26.73 3.34 -4.68
CA GLY A 357 -26.90 2.69 -5.98
C GLY A 357 -28.16 3.12 -6.74
N SER A 358 -29.23 3.51 -6.05
CA SER A 358 -30.46 4.04 -6.69
C SER A 358 -30.36 5.50 -7.14
N SER A 359 -29.26 6.18 -6.76
CA SER A 359 -28.90 7.51 -7.27
C SER A 359 -28.09 7.44 -8.57
N CYS A 360 -27.86 6.21 -9.05
CA CYS A 360 -27.40 5.83 -10.38
C CYS A 360 -28.61 5.22 -11.12
#